data_AF-A0A0G1RAA3-F1
#
_entry.id   AF-A0A0G1RAA3-F1
#
_cell.length_a   1.000
_cell.length_b   1.000
_cell.length_c   1.000
_cell.angle_alpha   90.00
_cell.angle_beta   90.00
_cell.angle_gamma   90.00
#
_symmetry.space_group_name_H-M   'P 1'
#
loop_
_entity.id
_entity.type
_entity.pdbx_description
1 polymer ?
#
loop_
_entity_poly.entity_id
_entity_poly.type
_entity_poly.pdbx_seq_one_letter_code
_entity_poly.pdbx_strand_id
1 'polypeptide(L)'
;MKKLLLFIGLLFFLSFQPVSASFGGGIYDDANAQPEGLGGTDSRCIGSTANEVSGVGFQVRAMREGEDNLGTIISNSYSVATYTGQSDYTVIMNLPYPPPDPANAWQCACNANPLDSYQCVYTNQDPDTSGSLNFFVKRANVQNNAWWQVFGGSVFSRYNIQSLIPVNFNNSPGYCNTTPGCLPALIGTDTADDIDSPGFAFTLNGTIYTHETGTSFIHDPDQRSNAIQGFAAGTNLPTEDYNFFAKKMLQDAVVLPSSQKPTPTSQPAIYSHAGNLTIGTANQWHVANSEQIIVFIEGNLVVDDLPGATNRLITVEPGGTGFLAFIVQGNVIITPNVGYPDLNTSPTDPNSPLIEGVFVADGIIQVQSYQTTPDYKLIVAGTFVGWTGINLQRSFANQDDNSLNNIVPAESFVFRPDLLVNTPTVMKAAHFNIREI
;
A
#
# COMPACT_ATOMS: atom_id res chain seq x y z
N MET A 1 76.71 -33.55 -59.26
CA MET A 1 76.27 -32.38 -58.46
C MET A 1 74.76 -32.22 -58.61
N LYS A 2 73.98 -32.63 -57.61
CA LYS A 2 72.53 -32.41 -57.55
C LYS A 2 72.27 -31.50 -56.34
N LYS A 3 71.76 -30.28 -56.57
CA LYS A 3 71.32 -29.35 -55.53
C LYS A 3 69.86 -29.64 -55.21
N LEU A 4 69.60 -29.97 -53.94
CA LEU A 4 68.27 -30.17 -53.35
C LEU A 4 67.83 -28.81 -52.76
N LEU A 5 66.76 -28.23 -53.29
CA LEU A 5 66.11 -27.04 -52.74
C LEU A 5 65.08 -27.49 -51.68
N LEU A 6 65.25 -27.03 -50.45
CA LEU A 6 64.35 -27.27 -49.33
C LEU A 6 63.39 -26.06 -49.23
N PHE A 7 62.10 -26.28 -49.46
CA PHE A 7 61.03 -25.28 -49.29
C PHE A 7 60.48 -25.39 -47.87
N ILE A 8 60.68 -24.37 -47.04
CA ILE A 8 60.09 -24.25 -45.69
C ILE A 8 58.81 -23.42 -45.84
N GLY A 9 57.65 -24.07 -45.72
CA GLY A 9 56.35 -23.42 -45.65
C GLY A 9 56.06 -22.97 -44.22
N LEU A 10 56.05 -21.65 -44.01
CA LEU A 10 55.71 -21.02 -42.74
C LEU A 10 54.17 -20.93 -42.65
N LEU A 11 53.53 -21.89 -41.97
CA LEU A 11 52.10 -21.80 -41.62
C LEU A 11 51.94 -20.79 -40.48
N PHE A 12 51.43 -19.59 -40.79
CA PHE A 12 50.91 -18.65 -39.79
C PHE A 12 49.55 -19.15 -39.31
N PHE A 13 49.50 -19.78 -38.13
CA PHE A 13 48.26 -19.91 -37.38
C PHE A 13 47.91 -18.54 -36.79
N LEU A 14 47.06 -17.78 -37.47
CA LEU A 14 46.34 -16.66 -36.86
C LEU A 14 45.39 -17.25 -35.81
N SER A 15 45.83 -17.23 -34.55
CA SER A 15 44.91 -17.42 -33.42
C SER A 15 43.98 -16.20 -33.39
N PHE A 16 42.79 -16.33 -33.95
CA PHE A 16 41.69 -15.42 -33.64
C PHE A 16 41.40 -15.62 -32.15
N GLN A 17 41.93 -14.74 -31.32
CA GLN A 17 41.37 -14.56 -29.99
C GLN A 17 40.01 -13.91 -30.23
N PRO A 18 38.89 -14.60 -29.91
CA PRO A 18 37.59 -13.95 -29.98
C PRO A 18 37.67 -12.71 -29.09
N VAL A 19 37.30 -11.56 -29.63
CA VAL A 19 37.18 -10.34 -28.84
C VAL A 19 36.03 -10.62 -27.87
N SER A 20 36.36 -10.91 -26.61
CA SER A 20 35.38 -11.10 -25.56
C SER A 20 34.85 -9.74 -25.17
N ALA A 21 33.58 -9.49 -25.48
CA ALA A 21 32.87 -8.37 -24.88
C ALA A 21 32.53 -8.73 -23.42
N SER A 22 32.20 -7.73 -22.60
CA SER A 22 31.86 -7.99 -21.19
C SER A 22 30.95 -6.93 -20.62
N PHE A 23 30.03 -7.34 -19.77
CA PHE A 23 29.33 -6.44 -18.87
C PHE A 23 30.15 -6.25 -17.60
N GLY A 24 30.10 -5.04 -17.05
CA GLY A 24 30.62 -4.78 -15.73
C GLY A 24 30.09 -3.46 -15.18
N GLY A 25 30.16 -3.34 -13.87
CA GLY A 25 29.73 -2.14 -13.17
C GLY A 25 29.77 -2.30 -11.66
N GLY A 26 29.31 -1.27 -10.97
CA GLY A 26 29.20 -1.26 -9.52
C GLY A 26 27.84 -1.74 -9.03
N ILE A 27 27.78 -2.07 -7.75
CA ILE A 27 26.58 -2.42 -7.00
C ILE A 27 26.41 -1.37 -5.90
N TYR A 28 25.28 -0.69 -5.90
CA TYR A 28 25.05 0.48 -5.04
C TYR A 28 23.76 0.34 -4.23
N ASP A 29 23.78 0.84 -2.99
CA ASP A 29 22.60 0.98 -2.13
C ASP A 29 21.93 2.32 -2.45
N ASP A 30 20.90 2.26 -3.28
CA ASP A 30 20.08 3.40 -3.63
C ASP A 30 18.64 2.98 -3.85
N ALA A 31 17.83 3.13 -2.80
CA ALA A 31 16.39 2.88 -2.86
C ALA A 31 15.64 3.81 -3.83
N ASN A 32 16.24 4.92 -4.26
CA ASN A 32 15.63 5.90 -5.15
C ASN A 32 16.02 5.72 -6.61
N ALA A 33 16.82 4.70 -6.94
CA ALA A 33 17.22 4.44 -8.30
C ALA A 33 16.00 4.26 -9.22
N GLN A 34 16.01 4.93 -10.37
CA GLN A 34 14.90 4.94 -11.32
C GLN A 34 15.32 4.28 -12.63
N PRO A 35 14.40 3.63 -13.35
CA PRO A 35 14.65 3.19 -14.72
C PRO A 35 14.99 4.38 -15.62
N GLU A 36 16.03 4.26 -16.43
CA GLU A 36 16.40 5.23 -17.46
C GLU A 36 16.08 4.64 -18.84
N GLY A 37 15.23 5.35 -19.61
CA GLY A 37 14.83 4.95 -20.96
C GLY A 37 13.31 4.81 -21.11
N LEU A 38 12.59 5.91 -21.28
CA LEU A 38 11.19 5.89 -21.70
C LEU A 38 11.13 5.76 -23.24
N GLY A 39 11.13 4.52 -23.75
CA GLY A 39 10.72 4.24 -25.14
C GLY A 39 11.70 3.45 -26.03
N GLY A 40 12.77 2.89 -25.46
CA GLY A 40 13.65 1.93 -26.13
C GLY A 40 13.60 0.56 -25.45
N THR A 41 14.12 -0.47 -26.10
CA THR A 41 14.25 -1.83 -25.57
C THR A 41 15.16 -1.94 -24.33
N ASP A 42 15.90 -0.88 -24.01
CA ASP A 42 16.96 -0.89 -23.01
C ASP A 42 16.41 -0.51 -21.64
N SER A 43 16.48 -1.43 -20.69
CA SER A 43 16.04 -1.21 -19.30
C SER A 43 17.24 -0.90 -18.41
N ARG A 44 17.83 0.29 -18.52
CA ARG A 44 18.90 0.73 -17.61
C ARG A 44 18.32 1.38 -16.35
N CYS A 45 19.16 1.59 -15.36
CA CYS A 45 18.82 2.30 -14.13
C CYS A 45 19.82 3.43 -13.90
N ILE A 46 19.33 4.55 -13.38
CA ILE A 46 20.12 5.64 -12.86
C ILE A 46 19.87 5.79 -11.37
N GLY A 47 20.94 6.08 -10.64
CA GLY A 47 20.91 6.22 -9.19
C GLY A 47 22.21 6.78 -8.64
N SER A 48 22.20 7.06 -7.35
CA SER A 48 23.36 7.46 -6.56
C SER A 48 24.39 6.34 -6.51
N THR A 49 25.64 6.68 -6.80
CA THR A 49 26.79 5.78 -6.69
C THR A 49 27.59 6.02 -5.41
N ALA A 50 27.03 6.77 -4.45
CA ALA A 50 27.73 7.16 -3.23
C ALA A 50 27.92 6.02 -2.23
N ASN A 51 27.00 5.04 -2.22
CA ASN A 51 27.00 3.94 -1.25
C ASN A 51 27.24 2.61 -1.97
N GLU A 52 28.48 2.13 -1.92
CA GLU A 52 28.86 0.86 -2.54
C GLU A 52 28.47 -0.34 -1.66
N VAL A 53 27.96 -1.41 -2.28
CA VAL A 53 27.52 -2.63 -1.59
C VAL A 53 28.45 -3.79 -1.94
N SER A 54 29.08 -4.37 -0.91
CA SER A 54 29.79 -5.63 -1.05
C SER A 54 28.82 -6.79 -0.76
N GLY A 55 28.36 -7.45 -1.82
CA GLY A 55 27.32 -8.48 -1.75
C GLY A 55 27.88 -9.88 -1.54
N VAL A 56 27.87 -10.38 -0.30
CA VAL A 56 28.11 -11.81 -0.06
C VAL A 56 26.89 -12.60 -0.53
N GLY A 57 27.10 -13.54 -1.46
CA GLY A 57 26.06 -14.42 -2.00
C GLY A 57 25.31 -13.88 -3.22
N PHE A 58 25.66 -12.69 -3.72
CA PHE A 58 25.08 -12.16 -4.95
C PHE A 58 25.59 -12.99 -6.13
N GLN A 59 24.75 -13.17 -7.15
CA GLN A 59 25.13 -13.86 -8.38
C GLN A 59 24.74 -13.00 -9.56
N VAL A 60 25.62 -12.88 -10.55
CA VAL A 60 25.34 -12.15 -11.78
C VAL A 60 25.51 -13.08 -12.97
N ARG A 61 24.63 -12.94 -13.96
CA ARG A 61 24.70 -13.69 -15.22
C ARG A 61 24.28 -12.83 -16.40
N ALA A 62 24.77 -13.16 -17.58
CA ALA A 62 24.34 -12.58 -18.84
C ALA A 62 23.84 -13.70 -19.76
N MET A 63 22.61 -13.58 -20.21
CA MET A 63 21.91 -14.60 -20.99
C MET A 63 21.43 -14.05 -22.32
N ARG A 64 21.47 -14.90 -23.36
CA ARG A 64 20.80 -14.70 -24.65
C ARG A 64 20.46 -16.06 -25.23
N GLU A 65 19.79 -16.10 -26.38
CA GLU A 65 19.58 -17.38 -27.07
C GLU A 65 20.92 -18.03 -27.43
N GLY A 66 21.13 -19.26 -26.94
CA GLY A 66 22.33 -20.06 -27.17
C GLY A 66 23.50 -19.78 -26.22
N GLU A 67 23.37 -18.87 -25.26
CA GLU A 67 24.47 -18.46 -24.37
C GLU A 67 23.97 -18.04 -22.97
N ASP A 68 24.63 -18.56 -21.93
CA ASP A 68 24.37 -18.28 -20.52
C ASP A 68 25.70 -18.24 -19.77
N ASN A 69 26.17 -17.03 -19.45
CA ASN A 69 27.44 -16.82 -18.78
C ASN A 69 27.24 -16.36 -17.35
N LEU A 70 27.90 -17.05 -16.43
CA LEU A 70 28.02 -16.61 -15.04
C LEU A 70 29.16 -15.60 -14.92
N GLY A 71 28.90 -14.51 -14.21
CA GLY A 71 29.92 -13.54 -13.88
C GLY A 71 30.54 -13.75 -12.51
N THR A 72 31.45 -12.84 -12.18
CA THR A 72 32.13 -12.77 -10.89
C THR A 72 31.80 -11.45 -10.22
N ILE A 73 31.64 -11.48 -8.89
CA ILE A 73 31.49 -10.30 -8.05
C ILE A 73 32.71 -10.20 -7.16
N ILE A 74 33.39 -9.06 -7.20
CA ILE A 74 34.58 -8.78 -6.40
C ILE A 74 34.31 -7.47 -5.66
N SER A 75 34.19 -7.57 -4.33
CA SER A 75 33.78 -6.45 -3.48
C SER A 75 32.42 -5.91 -3.94
N ASN A 76 32.41 -4.69 -4.46
CA ASN A 76 31.26 -3.91 -4.89
C ASN A 76 31.13 -3.81 -6.42
N SER A 77 31.94 -4.56 -7.15
CA SER A 77 31.94 -4.55 -8.61
C SER A 77 31.67 -5.95 -9.14
N TYR A 78 31.10 -6.02 -10.34
CA TYR A 78 30.89 -7.27 -11.02
C TYR A 78 31.42 -7.24 -12.45
N SER A 79 31.68 -8.41 -12.99
CA SER A 79 32.00 -8.60 -14.40
C SER A 79 31.40 -9.90 -14.92
N VAL A 80 30.85 -9.87 -16.13
CA VAL A 80 30.36 -11.04 -16.87
C VAL A 80 30.95 -10.99 -18.27
N ALA A 81 31.76 -11.97 -18.63
CA ALA A 81 32.26 -12.10 -19.99
C ALA A 81 31.15 -12.66 -20.90
N THR A 82 31.12 -12.21 -22.15
CA THR A 82 30.24 -12.74 -23.20
C THR A 82 31.06 -13.20 -24.41
N TYR A 83 30.48 -14.09 -25.21
CA TYR A 83 31.09 -14.62 -26.43
C TYR A 83 30.81 -13.74 -27.65
N THR A 84 29.81 -12.85 -27.58
CA THR A 84 29.41 -11.97 -28.68
C THR A 84 29.18 -10.52 -28.24
N GLY A 85 29.48 -9.57 -29.12
CA GLY A 85 29.14 -8.14 -28.99
C GLY A 85 27.76 -7.79 -29.55
N GLN A 86 26.71 -8.43 -29.03
CA GLN A 86 25.34 -8.29 -29.54
C GLN A 86 24.46 -7.62 -28.49
N SER A 87 23.41 -6.91 -28.91
CA SER A 87 22.62 -6.02 -28.03
C SER A 87 21.37 -6.63 -27.41
N ASP A 88 21.20 -7.94 -27.44
CA ASP A 88 20.01 -8.67 -26.99
C ASP A 88 20.22 -9.46 -25.69
N TYR A 89 21.29 -9.16 -24.92
CA TYR A 89 21.52 -9.84 -23.65
C TYR A 89 20.51 -9.41 -22.59
N THR A 90 20.14 -10.36 -21.75
CA THR A 90 19.50 -10.13 -20.46
C THR A 90 20.55 -10.33 -19.37
N VAL A 91 20.90 -9.25 -18.69
CA VAL A 91 21.81 -9.28 -17.53
C VAL A 91 20.96 -9.36 -16.27
N ILE A 92 21.23 -10.37 -15.45
CA ILE A 92 20.43 -10.68 -14.27
C ILE A 92 21.35 -10.70 -13.06
N MET A 93 20.98 -9.97 -12.02
CA MET A 93 21.56 -10.13 -10.68
C MET A 93 20.56 -10.83 -9.77
N ASN A 94 20.92 -11.99 -9.25
CA ASN A 94 20.18 -12.66 -8.19
C ASN A 94 20.77 -12.28 -6.84
N LEU A 95 19.93 -11.77 -5.96
CA LEU A 95 20.23 -11.50 -4.57
C LEU A 95 19.95 -12.78 -3.74
N PRO A 96 20.54 -12.94 -2.54
CA PRO A 96 20.40 -14.16 -1.76
C PRO A 96 18.95 -14.38 -1.31
N TYR A 97 18.38 -15.53 -1.69
CA TYR A 97 17.06 -15.95 -1.26
C TYR A 97 17.06 -17.44 -0.81
N PRO A 98 16.51 -17.80 0.36
CA PRO A 98 15.95 -16.90 1.38
C PRO A 98 17.03 -15.97 1.96
N PRO A 99 16.67 -14.73 2.36
CA PRO A 99 17.65 -13.77 2.85
C PRO A 99 18.29 -14.27 4.15
N PRO A 100 19.63 -14.23 4.28
CA PRO A 100 20.32 -14.63 5.51
C PRO A 100 19.91 -13.81 6.74
N ASP A 101 19.54 -12.54 6.52
CA ASP A 101 18.97 -11.64 7.51
C ASP A 101 17.63 -11.11 6.99
N PRO A 102 16.49 -11.74 7.33
CA PRO A 102 15.16 -11.31 6.89
C PRO A 102 14.79 -9.91 7.38
N ALA A 103 15.37 -9.48 8.51
CA ALA A 103 15.16 -8.14 9.00
C ALA A 103 15.86 -7.12 8.11
N ASN A 104 16.93 -7.46 7.38
CA ASN A 104 17.69 -6.57 6.48
C ASN A 104 17.96 -7.22 5.11
N ALA A 105 16.93 -7.77 4.47
CA ALA A 105 17.07 -8.44 3.19
C ALA A 105 17.49 -7.44 2.08
N TRP A 106 18.34 -7.85 1.15
CA TRP A 106 18.63 -7.06 -0.05
C TRP A 106 17.58 -7.32 -1.12
N GLN A 107 17.08 -6.28 -1.76
CA GLN A 107 16.15 -6.35 -2.89
C GLN A 107 16.59 -5.38 -3.99
N CYS A 108 16.08 -5.60 -5.19
CA CYS A 108 16.35 -4.72 -6.32
C CYS A 108 15.60 -3.40 -6.12
N ALA A 109 16.33 -2.29 -6.20
CA ALA A 109 15.72 -0.96 -6.11
C ALA A 109 15.11 -0.54 -7.46
N CYS A 110 15.73 -0.98 -8.56
CA CYS A 110 15.32 -0.65 -9.92
C CYS A 110 15.32 -1.90 -10.80
N ASN A 111 14.39 -1.96 -11.75
CA ASN A 111 14.16 -3.08 -12.66
C ASN A 111 14.10 -4.45 -11.93
N ALA A 112 13.45 -4.47 -10.77
CA ALA A 112 13.13 -5.70 -10.07
C ALA A 112 12.22 -6.58 -10.93
N ASN A 113 12.44 -7.88 -10.93
CA ASN A 113 11.53 -8.82 -11.56
C ASN A 113 10.17 -8.72 -10.83
N PRO A 114 9.05 -8.47 -11.54
CA PRO A 114 7.74 -8.35 -10.91
C PRO A 114 7.27 -9.63 -10.20
N LEU A 115 7.88 -10.79 -10.50
CA LEU A 115 7.63 -12.06 -9.83
C LEU A 115 8.63 -12.38 -8.71
N ASP A 116 9.76 -11.66 -8.66
CA ASP A 116 10.85 -11.91 -7.72
C ASP A 116 11.64 -10.62 -7.43
N SER A 117 11.34 -9.96 -6.30
CA SER A 117 11.99 -8.72 -5.88
C SER A 117 13.50 -8.87 -5.58
N TYR A 118 13.99 -10.11 -5.50
CA TYR A 118 15.40 -10.46 -5.31
C TYR A 118 16.16 -10.61 -6.64
N GLN A 119 15.51 -10.35 -7.77
CA GLN A 119 16.14 -10.45 -9.08
C GLN A 119 16.10 -9.12 -9.82
N CYS A 120 17.27 -8.59 -10.18
CA CYS A 120 17.38 -7.32 -10.92
C CYS A 120 17.62 -7.68 -12.39
N VAL A 121 16.72 -7.27 -13.28
CA VAL A 121 16.69 -7.74 -14.67
C VAL A 121 16.88 -6.58 -15.64
N TYR A 122 17.94 -6.66 -16.45
CA TYR A 122 18.26 -5.67 -17.47
C TYR A 122 18.22 -6.35 -18.83
N THR A 123 17.21 -6.07 -19.65
CA THR A 123 17.02 -6.65 -20.99
C THR A 123 17.62 -5.78 -22.09
N ASN A 124 17.93 -6.40 -23.23
CA ASN A 124 18.48 -5.75 -24.43
C ASN A 124 19.74 -4.93 -24.14
N GLN A 125 20.67 -5.54 -23.40
CA GLN A 125 21.95 -4.93 -23.08
C GLN A 125 22.99 -5.28 -24.15
N ASP A 126 23.78 -4.28 -24.54
CA ASP A 126 24.90 -4.41 -25.45
C ASP A 126 26.23 -4.37 -24.68
N PRO A 127 27.02 -5.46 -24.69
CA PRO A 127 28.29 -5.52 -23.99
C PRO A 127 29.40 -4.71 -24.68
N ASP A 128 29.19 -4.24 -25.93
CA ASP A 128 30.12 -3.34 -26.63
C ASP A 128 29.83 -1.85 -26.37
N THR A 129 28.66 -1.52 -25.82
CA THR A 129 28.32 -0.15 -25.47
C THR A 129 29.21 0.32 -24.32
N SER A 130 30.01 1.36 -24.57
CA SER A 130 30.92 1.93 -23.57
C SER A 130 30.15 2.48 -22.37
N GLY A 131 30.24 1.81 -21.22
CA GLY A 131 29.67 2.28 -19.97
C GLY A 131 29.50 1.17 -18.96
N SER A 132 29.53 1.53 -17.67
CA SER A 132 29.22 0.60 -16.59
C SER A 132 27.72 0.33 -16.55
N LEU A 133 27.33 -0.95 -16.53
CA LEU A 133 25.96 -1.34 -16.20
C LEU A 133 25.89 -1.47 -14.67
N ASN A 134 25.29 -0.50 -13.98
CA ASN A 134 25.26 -0.51 -12.52
C ASN A 134 23.98 -1.16 -12.00
N PHE A 135 24.13 -1.98 -10.95
CA PHE A 135 23.00 -2.51 -10.18
C PHE A 135 22.71 -1.62 -8.99
N PHE A 136 21.43 -1.34 -8.77
CA PHE A 136 20.96 -0.59 -7.60
C PHE A 136 20.07 -1.48 -6.75
N VAL A 137 20.49 -1.68 -5.51
CA VAL A 137 19.80 -2.48 -4.51
C VAL A 137 19.32 -1.58 -3.38
N LYS A 138 18.39 -2.09 -2.58
CA LYS A 138 17.88 -1.48 -1.35
C LYS A 138 17.76 -2.56 -0.29
N ARG A 139 17.72 -2.20 1.00
CA ARG A 139 17.23 -3.17 2.00
C ARG A 139 15.71 -3.22 1.98
N ALA A 140 15.17 -4.25 2.60
CA ALA A 140 13.80 -4.33 3.04
C ALA A 140 13.73 -5.23 4.27
N ASN A 141 12.81 -4.95 5.19
CA ASN A 141 12.45 -5.92 6.22
C ASN A 141 11.32 -6.80 5.67
N VAL A 142 11.62 -8.06 5.35
CA VAL A 142 10.60 -8.99 4.83
C VAL A 142 9.75 -9.63 5.93
N GLN A 143 9.92 -9.19 7.17
CA GLN A 143 9.11 -9.58 8.32
C GLN A 143 8.14 -8.46 8.74
N ASN A 144 8.16 -7.29 8.09
CA ASN A 144 7.28 -6.20 8.47
C ASN A 144 5.80 -6.56 8.22
N ASN A 145 5.02 -6.39 9.27
CA ASN A 145 3.57 -6.53 9.22
C ASN A 145 2.97 -5.35 8.47
N ALA A 146 1.74 -5.55 8.00
CA ALA A 146 0.96 -4.47 7.41
C ALA A 146 0.64 -3.39 8.45
N TRP A 147 0.39 -2.20 7.93
CA TRP A 147 -0.01 -1.03 8.70
C TRP A 147 -1.11 -0.29 7.94
N TRP A 148 -1.81 0.59 8.63
CA TRP A 148 -2.92 1.37 8.09
C TRP A 148 -2.73 2.85 8.36
N GLN A 149 -3.38 3.67 7.54
CA GLN A 149 -3.26 5.12 7.60
C GLN A 149 -4.62 5.80 7.49
N VAL A 150 -4.73 6.97 8.08
CA VAL A 150 -5.88 7.87 7.98
C VAL A 150 -5.43 9.16 7.28
N PHE A 151 -6.25 9.71 6.41
CA PHE A 151 -6.05 10.98 5.73
C PHE A 151 -7.15 11.94 6.16
N GLY A 152 -6.77 12.95 6.94
CA GLY A 152 -7.70 13.85 7.61
C GLY A 152 -8.55 13.15 8.68
N GLY A 153 -9.24 13.95 9.51
CA GLY A 153 -10.17 13.41 10.51
C GLY A 153 -9.53 12.72 11.72
N SER A 154 -10.36 12.37 12.70
CA SER A 154 -9.87 11.91 14.01
C SER A 154 -9.94 10.39 14.16
N VAL A 155 -8.94 9.83 14.82
CA VAL A 155 -8.90 8.41 15.19
C VAL A 155 -9.17 8.27 16.67
N PHE A 156 -10.13 7.42 17.01
CA PHE A 156 -10.51 7.17 18.39
C PHE A 156 -10.53 5.69 18.72
N SER A 157 -10.05 5.34 19.91
CA SER A 157 -10.24 4.01 20.49
C SER A 157 -10.48 4.11 22.00
N ARG A 158 -11.33 3.22 22.53
CA ARG A 158 -11.46 3.07 23.99
C ARG A 158 -10.18 2.51 24.62
N TYR A 159 -9.49 1.66 23.87
CA TYR A 159 -8.27 0.97 24.28
C TYR A 159 -7.09 1.51 23.47
N ASN A 160 -6.32 0.63 22.82
CA ASN A 160 -5.14 1.03 22.05
C ASN A 160 -5.52 1.42 20.62
N ILE A 161 -4.69 2.28 20.03
CA ILE A 161 -4.59 2.48 18.58
C ILE A 161 -3.23 1.93 18.19
N GLN A 162 -3.17 0.95 17.29
CA GLN A 162 -1.90 0.36 16.85
C GLN A 162 -1.84 0.32 15.32
N SER A 163 -0.83 0.97 14.76
CA SER A 163 -0.45 0.89 13.35
C SER A 163 1.07 0.98 13.29
N LEU A 164 1.78 -0.14 13.26
CA LEU A 164 3.24 -0.14 13.36
C LEU A 164 3.85 0.26 12.02
N ILE A 165 4.15 1.56 11.86
CA ILE A 165 4.63 2.14 10.61
C ILE A 165 6.10 1.74 10.40
N PRO A 166 6.45 1.10 9.28
CA PRO A 166 7.81 0.72 8.96
C PRO A 166 8.72 1.92 8.61
N VAL A 167 9.42 2.45 9.61
CA VAL A 167 10.37 3.56 9.43
C VAL A 167 11.81 3.15 9.73
N ASN A 168 12.76 3.90 9.18
CA ASN A 168 14.18 3.65 9.42
C ASN A 168 14.61 4.35 10.71
N PHE A 169 14.94 3.58 11.73
CA PHE A 169 15.75 4.08 12.85
C PHE A 169 16.90 3.13 13.14
N ASN A 170 18.08 3.72 13.39
CA ASN A 170 19.24 2.99 13.92
C ASN A 170 19.60 1.74 13.10
N ASN A 171 19.54 1.82 11.77
CA ASN A 171 19.83 0.71 10.84
C ASN A 171 18.77 -0.41 10.80
N SER A 172 17.54 -0.16 11.26
CA SER A 172 16.40 -1.03 10.94
C SER A 172 15.78 -0.61 9.60
N PRO A 173 15.44 -1.51 8.68
CA PRO A 173 15.15 -1.18 7.28
C PRO A 173 13.66 -0.97 7.01
N GLY A 174 12.94 -0.33 7.93
CA GLY A 174 11.71 0.35 7.54
C GLY A 174 12.07 1.51 6.61
N TYR A 175 11.44 1.66 5.45
CA TYR A 175 11.87 2.64 4.45
C TYR A 175 10.87 3.77 4.23
N CYS A 176 9.75 3.78 4.94
CA CYS A 176 8.69 4.74 4.62
C CYS A 176 9.16 6.20 4.72
N ASN A 177 9.96 6.54 5.74
CA ASN A 177 10.47 7.90 5.90
C ASN A 177 11.54 8.34 4.90
N THR A 178 12.12 7.40 4.14
CA THR A 178 13.16 7.69 3.14
C THR A 178 12.72 7.37 1.72
N THR A 179 11.55 6.77 1.53
CA THR A 179 11.01 6.39 0.22
C THR A 179 10.12 7.52 -0.30
N PRO A 180 10.42 8.09 -1.48
CA PRO A 180 9.57 9.07 -2.13
C PRO A 180 8.13 8.54 -2.25
N GLY A 181 7.16 9.33 -1.81
CA GLY A 181 5.73 8.98 -1.85
C GLY A 181 5.23 8.14 -0.68
N CYS A 182 6.11 7.62 0.20
CA CYS A 182 5.64 7.04 1.46
C CYS A 182 5.54 8.12 2.54
N LEU A 183 4.41 8.12 3.24
CA LEU A 183 4.12 9.07 4.30
C LEU A 183 4.16 8.35 5.65
N PRO A 184 5.25 8.47 6.44
CA PRO A 184 5.42 7.71 7.67
C PRO A 184 4.61 8.33 8.82
N ALA A 185 3.29 8.33 8.71
CA ALA A 185 2.40 8.92 9.70
C ALA A 185 1.10 8.11 9.83
N LEU A 186 0.57 7.99 11.05
CA LEU A 186 -0.74 7.40 11.28
C LEU A 186 -1.83 8.23 10.61
N ILE A 187 -1.68 9.54 10.72
CA ILE A 187 -2.54 10.54 10.14
C ILE A 187 -1.72 11.33 9.13
N GLY A 188 -1.95 11.04 7.85
CA GLY A 188 -1.38 11.74 6.73
C GLY A 188 -1.94 13.15 6.57
N THR A 189 -1.17 14.01 5.91
CA THR A 189 -1.61 15.34 5.51
C THR A 189 -2.63 15.23 4.37
N ASP A 190 -3.63 16.11 4.40
CA ASP A 190 -4.41 16.36 3.20
C ASP A 190 -3.56 17.23 2.27
N THR A 191 -3.13 16.68 1.14
CA THR A 191 -2.29 17.40 0.17
C THR A 191 -3.06 18.46 -0.61
N ALA A 192 -4.37 18.59 -0.43
CA ALA A 192 -5.18 19.56 -1.14
C ALA A 192 -5.03 21.01 -0.63
N ASP A 193 -4.29 21.26 0.47
CA ASP A 193 -4.22 22.58 1.13
C ASP A 193 -5.62 23.18 1.37
N ASP A 194 -6.64 22.32 1.52
CA ASP A 194 -8.01 22.74 1.72
C ASP A 194 -8.30 22.93 3.22
N ILE A 195 -9.57 23.19 3.55
CA ILE A 195 -9.98 23.57 4.91
C ILE A 195 -9.87 22.40 5.91
N ASP A 196 -9.47 21.22 5.46
CA ASP A 196 -9.59 20.00 6.23
C ASP A 196 -8.49 19.90 7.28
N SER A 197 -8.93 19.68 8.53
CA SER A 197 -8.02 19.43 9.63
C SER A 197 -7.35 18.07 9.40
N PRO A 198 -6.03 17.94 9.62
CA PRO A 198 -5.40 16.62 9.66
C PRO A 198 -6.07 15.73 10.71
N GLY A 199 -6.75 16.34 11.69
CA GLY A 199 -7.43 15.64 12.77
C GLY A 199 -6.45 15.26 13.88
N PHE A 200 -6.86 14.36 14.75
CA PHE A 200 -6.06 13.93 15.91
C PHE A 200 -6.40 12.49 16.29
N ALA A 201 -5.42 11.78 16.84
CA ALA A 201 -5.62 10.47 17.44
C ALA A 201 -5.72 10.60 18.96
N PHE A 202 -6.67 9.90 19.59
CA PHE A 202 -6.74 9.82 21.04
C PHE A 202 -7.34 8.49 21.51
N THR A 203 -6.96 8.11 22.73
CA THR A 203 -7.46 6.92 23.41
C THR A 203 -8.05 7.28 24.77
N LEU A 204 -9.09 6.58 25.23
CA LEU A 204 -9.61 6.79 26.60
C LEU A 204 -8.70 6.17 27.66
N ASN A 205 -8.42 4.87 27.53
CA ASN A 205 -7.72 4.07 28.54
C ASN A 205 -6.53 3.28 27.96
N GLY A 206 -6.05 3.62 26.77
CA GLY A 206 -4.96 2.89 26.11
C GLY A 206 -3.80 3.78 25.70
N THR A 207 -3.04 3.28 24.74
CA THR A 207 -1.86 3.95 24.18
C THR A 207 -1.90 3.88 22.66
N ILE A 208 -1.31 4.89 22.02
CA ILE A 208 -1.15 4.96 20.58
C ILE A 208 0.25 4.41 20.24
N TYR A 209 0.30 3.30 19.49
CA TYR A 209 1.52 2.65 19.04
C TYR A 209 1.65 2.81 17.53
N THR A 210 2.50 3.74 17.11
CA THR A 210 2.82 3.91 15.69
C THR A 210 4.18 3.35 15.29
N HIS A 211 4.95 2.86 16.27
CA HIS A 211 6.28 2.29 16.07
C HIS A 211 6.65 1.35 17.23
N GLU A 212 7.52 0.37 16.98
CA GLU A 212 7.94 -0.64 17.97
C GLU A 212 8.74 -0.04 19.15
N THR A 213 9.50 1.02 18.91
CA THR A 213 10.35 1.66 19.94
C THR A 213 9.70 2.85 20.65
N GLY A 214 8.43 3.14 20.37
CA GLY A 214 7.66 4.19 21.05
C GLY A 214 7.81 5.61 20.52
N THR A 215 8.49 5.83 19.39
CA THR A 215 8.44 7.11 18.66
C THR A 215 7.07 7.32 18.02
N SER A 216 6.46 8.48 18.24
CA SER A 216 5.08 8.75 17.80
C SER A 216 5.03 9.41 16.43
N PHE A 217 4.89 8.61 15.37
CA PHE A 217 4.46 9.06 14.03
C PHE A 217 2.95 9.21 13.96
N ILE A 218 2.40 10.11 14.78
CA ILE A 218 0.97 10.37 14.73
C ILE A 218 0.66 11.27 13.54
N HIS A 219 1.48 12.29 13.34
CA HIS A 219 1.41 13.21 12.20
C HIS A 219 2.75 13.25 11.46
N ASP A 220 2.73 13.76 10.23
CA ASP A 220 3.92 14.02 9.43
C ASP A 220 4.88 15.02 10.14
N PRO A 221 6.19 14.70 10.27
CA PRO A 221 7.18 15.53 10.95
C PRO A 221 7.29 16.98 10.46
N ASP A 222 6.97 17.26 9.19
CA ASP A 222 7.04 18.63 8.66
C ASP A 222 5.80 19.48 8.99
N GLN A 223 4.74 18.86 9.55
CA GLN A 223 3.40 19.46 9.56
C GLN A 223 2.70 19.52 10.93
N ARG A 224 3.24 18.94 12.03
CA ARG A 224 2.87 19.30 13.42
C ARG A 224 3.75 18.63 14.46
N SER A 225 4.08 19.38 15.52
CA SER A 225 4.61 18.81 16.75
C SER A 225 3.56 17.91 17.41
N ASN A 226 3.99 16.71 17.84
CA ASN A 226 3.21 15.79 18.64
C ASN A 226 2.53 16.57 19.78
N ALA A 227 1.21 16.53 19.86
CA ALA A 227 0.54 16.97 21.08
C ALA A 227 0.84 15.93 22.16
N ILE A 228 1.98 16.08 22.85
CA ILE A 228 2.43 15.25 23.99
C ILE A 228 1.34 15.16 25.09
N GLN A 229 0.27 15.96 25.00
CA GLN A 229 -0.87 16.02 25.91
C GLN A 229 -2.24 15.86 25.22
N GLY A 230 -2.31 15.28 24.02
CA GLY A 230 -3.56 14.97 23.32
C GLY A 230 -4.29 13.78 23.95
N PHE A 231 -4.83 13.94 25.16
CA PHE A 231 -5.66 12.92 25.79
C PHE A 231 -6.95 13.56 26.35
N ALA A 232 -8.10 12.98 26.00
CA ALA A 232 -9.40 13.40 26.51
C ALA A 232 -9.70 12.69 27.85
N ALA A 233 -8.94 13.02 28.91
CA ALA A 233 -9.15 12.41 30.23
C ALA A 233 -10.57 12.64 30.75
N GLY A 234 -11.20 11.56 31.22
CA GLY A 234 -12.53 11.61 31.84
C GLY A 234 -13.68 11.90 30.87
N THR A 235 -13.48 11.73 29.56
CA THR A 235 -14.60 11.75 28.61
C THR A 235 -15.20 10.36 28.49
N ASN A 236 -16.50 10.24 28.78
CA ASN A 236 -17.27 9.07 28.39
C ASN A 236 -18.00 9.44 27.09
N LEU A 237 -17.59 8.85 25.97
CA LEU A 237 -18.31 9.07 24.74
C LEU A 237 -19.64 8.30 24.82
N PRO A 238 -20.77 8.97 24.55
CA PRO A 238 -22.06 8.32 24.50
C PRO A 238 -22.05 7.28 23.39
N THR A 239 -22.55 6.09 23.70
CA THR A 239 -22.69 5.01 22.73
C THR A 239 -23.88 5.29 21.84
N GLU A 240 -23.60 5.66 20.59
CA GLU A 240 -24.58 5.81 19.52
C GLU A 240 -24.61 4.52 18.68
N ASP A 241 -25.12 3.45 19.27
CA ASP A 241 -25.25 2.13 18.66
C ASP A 241 -26.57 1.98 17.85
N TYR A 242 -26.80 0.81 17.28
CA TYR A 242 -28.03 0.47 16.56
C TYR A 242 -29.26 0.77 17.41
N ASN A 243 -29.26 0.38 18.69
CA ASN A 243 -30.40 0.57 19.58
C ASN A 243 -30.68 2.05 19.86
N PHE A 244 -29.63 2.87 20.01
CA PHE A 244 -29.74 4.32 20.17
C PHE A 244 -30.45 4.94 18.97
N PHE A 245 -29.95 4.67 17.77
CA PHE A 245 -30.53 5.20 16.54
C PHE A 245 -31.92 4.61 16.26
N ALA A 246 -32.12 3.32 16.53
CA ALA A 246 -33.38 2.65 16.27
C ALA A 246 -34.52 3.25 17.09
N LYS A 247 -34.29 3.50 18.39
CA LYS A 247 -35.27 4.19 19.25
C LYS A 247 -35.64 5.58 18.74
N LYS A 248 -34.72 6.25 18.06
CA LYS A 248 -34.89 7.63 17.61
C LYS A 248 -35.65 7.74 16.29
N MET A 249 -35.41 6.83 15.36
CA MET A 249 -35.87 7.00 13.97
C MET A 249 -36.34 5.73 13.25
N LEU A 250 -36.26 4.54 13.86
CA LEU A 250 -36.70 3.30 13.18
C LEU A 250 -38.21 3.26 12.94
N GLN A 251 -39.01 3.97 13.75
CA GLN A 251 -40.46 4.04 13.56
C GLN A 251 -40.86 4.65 12.20
N ASP A 252 -39.99 5.48 11.62
CA ASP A 252 -40.20 6.15 10.34
C ASP A 252 -39.56 5.35 9.18
N ALA A 253 -38.95 4.19 9.48
CA ALA A 253 -38.26 3.38 8.49
C ALA A 253 -39.23 2.58 7.61
N VAL A 254 -38.93 2.53 6.32
CA VAL A 254 -39.61 1.65 5.35
C VAL A 254 -38.78 0.41 5.12
N VAL A 255 -39.41 -0.76 4.98
CA VAL A 255 -38.69 -2.00 4.72
C VAL A 255 -37.94 -1.93 3.38
N LEU A 256 -36.64 -2.21 3.40
CA LEU A 256 -35.78 -2.36 2.23
C LEU A 256 -35.91 -3.80 1.70
N PRO A 257 -36.58 -4.02 0.55
CA PRO A 257 -36.96 -5.36 0.11
C PRO A 257 -35.80 -6.17 -0.50
N SER A 258 -34.69 -5.52 -0.85
CA SER A 258 -33.55 -6.15 -1.52
C SER A 258 -32.28 -5.37 -1.27
N SER A 259 -31.13 -5.88 -1.73
CA SER A 259 -29.85 -5.20 -1.61
C SER A 259 -29.60 -4.10 -2.65
N GLN A 260 -30.57 -3.81 -3.51
CA GLN A 260 -30.51 -2.70 -4.46
C GLN A 260 -30.70 -1.36 -3.76
N LYS A 261 -29.96 -0.33 -4.19
CA LYS A 261 -30.15 1.05 -3.70
C LYS A 261 -31.60 1.49 -3.97
N PRO A 262 -32.36 1.88 -2.94
CA PRO A 262 -33.71 2.37 -3.15
C PRO A 262 -33.70 3.77 -3.78
N THR A 263 -34.78 4.13 -4.45
CA THR A 263 -35.03 5.53 -4.86
C THR A 263 -35.68 6.27 -3.68
N PRO A 264 -35.01 7.25 -3.05
CA PRO A 264 -35.55 7.93 -1.88
C PRO A 264 -36.81 8.73 -2.22
N THR A 265 -37.88 8.54 -1.45
CA THR A 265 -39.14 9.31 -1.56
C THR A 265 -39.26 10.44 -0.53
N SER A 266 -38.31 10.51 0.41
CA SER A 266 -38.23 11.53 1.46
C SER A 266 -36.77 11.91 1.72
N GLN A 267 -36.54 13.01 2.47
CA GLN A 267 -35.20 13.43 2.89
C GLN A 267 -35.18 13.73 4.40
N PRO A 268 -34.47 12.92 5.22
CA PRO A 268 -33.83 11.67 4.84
C PRO A 268 -34.84 10.56 4.50
N ALA A 269 -34.43 9.62 3.65
CA ALA A 269 -35.12 8.35 3.46
C ALA A 269 -34.53 7.33 4.43
N ILE A 270 -35.38 6.73 5.26
CA ILE A 270 -34.98 5.81 6.31
C ILE A 270 -35.50 4.43 5.94
N TYR A 271 -34.60 3.45 5.95
CA TYR A 271 -34.91 2.08 5.58
C TYR A 271 -34.51 1.09 6.66
N SER A 272 -35.19 -0.04 6.72
CA SER A 272 -34.83 -1.19 7.57
C SER A 272 -34.70 -2.46 6.74
N HIS A 273 -33.66 -3.25 7.02
CA HIS A 273 -33.42 -4.53 6.37
C HIS A 273 -33.28 -5.63 7.41
N ALA A 274 -34.13 -6.65 7.31
CA ALA A 274 -34.08 -7.82 8.18
C ALA A 274 -33.00 -8.79 7.69
N GLY A 275 -32.15 -9.24 8.61
CA GLY A 275 -31.03 -10.14 8.30
C GLY A 275 -29.83 -9.43 7.65
N ASN A 276 -29.03 -10.20 6.91
CA ASN A 276 -27.78 -9.72 6.31
C ASN A 276 -28.04 -8.98 5.00
N LEU A 277 -27.33 -7.87 4.79
CA LEU A 277 -27.31 -7.12 3.54
C LEU A 277 -25.95 -7.32 2.85
N THR A 278 -25.95 -7.64 1.56
CA THR A 278 -24.70 -7.73 0.77
C THR A 278 -24.72 -6.70 -0.35
N ILE A 279 -23.70 -5.85 -0.41
CA ILE A 279 -23.47 -4.89 -1.50
C ILE A 279 -22.26 -5.35 -2.30
N GLY A 280 -22.45 -5.54 -3.61
CA GLY A 280 -21.37 -5.85 -4.52
C GLY A 280 -21.61 -5.37 -5.94
N THR A 281 -20.91 -5.96 -6.90
CA THR A 281 -20.90 -5.51 -8.31
C THR A 281 -22.26 -5.48 -8.99
N ALA A 282 -23.18 -6.39 -8.60
CA ALA A 282 -24.51 -6.46 -9.17
C ALA A 282 -25.51 -5.45 -8.58
N ASN A 283 -25.13 -4.73 -7.52
CA ASN A 283 -26.03 -3.91 -6.72
C ASN A 283 -25.29 -2.77 -6.02
N GLN A 284 -24.48 -2.04 -6.79
CA GLN A 284 -23.71 -0.88 -6.31
C GLN A 284 -24.63 0.25 -5.83
N TRP A 285 -24.17 1.01 -4.84
CA TRP A 285 -24.89 2.12 -4.25
C TRP A 285 -24.22 3.45 -4.61
N HIS A 286 -24.75 4.14 -5.61
CA HIS A 286 -24.35 5.50 -5.95
C HIS A 286 -25.39 6.50 -5.44
N VAL A 287 -25.04 7.22 -4.36
CA VAL A 287 -25.91 8.22 -3.73
C VAL A 287 -25.61 9.59 -4.32
N ALA A 288 -26.63 10.20 -4.93
CA ALA A 288 -26.47 11.53 -5.53
C ALA A 288 -26.30 12.61 -4.47
N ASN A 289 -25.75 13.77 -4.86
CA ASN A 289 -25.47 14.88 -3.94
C ASN A 289 -26.73 15.58 -3.39
N SER A 290 -27.92 15.11 -3.75
CA SER A 290 -29.20 15.56 -3.22
C SER A 290 -29.95 14.45 -2.46
N GLU A 291 -29.39 13.25 -2.36
CA GLU A 291 -30.02 12.11 -1.69
C GLU A 291 -29.49 11.96 -0.26
N GLN A 292 -30.38 11.72 0.70
CA GLN A 292 -30.04 11.39 2.07
C GLN A 292 -30.66 10.05 2.44
N ILE A 293 -29.85 9.03 2.69
CA ILE A 293 -30.29 7.67 2.93
C ILE A 293 -29.71 7.14 4.24
N ILE A 294 -30.56 6.58 5.09
CA ILE A 294 -30.17 5.90 6.33
C ILE A 294 -30.73 4.49 6.27
N VAL A 295 -29.88 3.48 6.48
CA VAL A 295 -30.26 2.07 6.42
C VAL A 295 -29.94 1.39 7.74
N PHE A 296 -30.96 0.87 8.39
CA PHE A 296 -30.84 -0.03 9.54
C PHE A 296 -30.74 -1.48 9.05
N ILE A 297 -29.75 -2.22 9.54
CA ILE A 297 -29.52 -3.62 9.20
C ILE A 297 -29.49 -4.44 10.50
N GLU A 298 -30.44 -5.37 10.66
CA GLU A 298 -30.52 -6.24 11.84
C GLU A 298 -29.44 -7.34 11.86
N GLY A 299 -28.90 -7.71 10.69
CA GLY A 299 -27.79 -8.64 10.56
C GLY A 299 -26.45 -7.96 10.31
N ASN A 300 -25.64 -8.56 9.45
CA ASN A 300 -24.36 -8.02 9.00
C ASN A 300 -24.51 -7.25 7.68
N LEU A 301 -23.68 -6.23 7.49
CA LEU A 301 -23.41 -5.65 6.17
C LEU A 301 -22.17 -6.32 5.59
N VAL A 302 -22.27 -6.90 4.40
CA VAL A 302 -21.15 -7.47 3.65
C VAL A 302 -20.91 -6.65 2.40
N VAL A 303 -19.68 -6.18 2.20
CA VAL A 303 -19.27 -5.46 0.98
C VAL A 303 -18.26 -6.33 0.24
N ASP A 304 -18.59 -6.71 -0.99
CA ASP A 304 -17.81 -7.67 -1.79
C ASP A 304 -17.66 -7.22 -3.25
N ASP A 305 -16.51 -7.51 -3.85
CA ASP A 305 -16.22 -7.22 -5.26
C ASP A 305 -15.83 -8.51 -6.01
N LEU A 306 -15.75 -8.42 -7.33
CA LEU A 306 -15.10 -9.46 -8.13
C LEU A 306 -13.58 -9.40 -7.93
N PRO A 307 -12.87 -10.55 -7.91
CA PRO A 307 -11.42 -10.56 -7.78
C PRO A 307 -10.74 -9.68 -8.85
N GLY A 308 -9.89 -8.76 -8.41
CA GLY A 308 -9.13 -7.84 -9.26
C GLY A 308 -9.94 -6.69 -9.85
N ALA A 309 -11.24 -6.61 -9.56
CA ALA A 309 -12.03 -5.46 -9.95
C ALA A 309 -11.78 -4.27 -9.01
N THR A 310 -11.93 -3.07 -9.56
CA THR A 310 -11.74 -1.81 -8.83
C THR A 310 -13.04 -1.02 -8.84
N ASN A 311 -14.15 -1.69 -8.49
CA ASN A 311 -15.47 -1.07 -8.57
C ASN A 311 -15.70 -0.17 -7.35
N ARG A 312 -16.20 1.05 -7.59
CA ARG A 312 -16.69 1.90 -6.51
C ARG A 312 -18.06 1.39 -6.05
N LEU A 313 -18.07 0.49 -5.08
CA LEU A 313 -19.25 -0.25 -4.64
C LEU A 313 -20.27 0.64 -3.92
N ILE A 314 -19.79 1.61 -3.13
CA ILE A 314 -20.63 2.55 -2.38
C ILE A 314 -20.02 3.95 -2.54
N THR A 315 -20.74 4.88 -3.16
CA THR A 315 -20.28 6.26 -3.36
C THR A 315 -21.33 7.28 -2.91
N VAL A 316 -20.85 8.44 -2.44
CA VAL A 316 -21.69 9.58 -2.08
C VAL A 316 -21.13 10.82 -2.77
N GLU A 317 -21.86 11.31 -3.78
CA GLU A 317 -21.45 12.47 -4.57
C GLU A 317 -21.27 13.73 -3.69
N PRO A 318 -20.13 14.43 -3.77
CA PRO A 318 -19.85 15.62 -2.97
C PRO A 318 -20.63 16.86 -3.48
N GLY A 319 -20.54 17.97 -2.73
CA GLY A 319 -20.99 19.29 -3.20
C GLY A 319 -22.49 19.58 -3.06
N GLY A 320 -23.22 18.84 -2.22
CA GLY A 320 -24.64 19.07 -1.95
C GLY A 320 -25.03 18.63 -0.54
N THR A 321 -26.24 18.10 -0.36
CA THR A 321 -26.75 17.51 0.89
C THR A 321 -26.60 15.98 0.95
N GLY A 322 -25.87 15.39 0.00
CA GLY A 322 -25.62 13.96 -0.12
C GLY A 322 -25.19 13.32 1.20
N PHE A 323 -25.86 12.26 1.61
CA PHE A 323 -25.56 11.54 2.84
C PHE A 323 -25.98 10.07 2.76
N LEU A 324 -25.11 9.18 3.22
CA LEU A 324 -25.40 7.75 3.36
C LEU A 324 -24.91 7.25 4.71
N ALA A 325 -25.79 6.60 5.46
CA ALA A 325 -25.43 5.87 6.68
C ALA A 325 -25.95 4.44 6.68
N PHE A 326 -25.09 3.50 7.07
CA PHE A 326 -25.44 2.14 7.44
C PHE A 326 -25.28 1.98 8.95
N ILE A 327 -26.36 1.59 9.61
CA ILE A 327 -26.42 1.36 11.06
C ILE A 327 -26.72 -0.13 11.25
N VAL A 328 -25.75 -0.88 11.75
CA VAL A 328 -25.68 -2.34 11.65
C VAL A 328 -25.64 -2.93 13.06
N GLN A 329 -26.62 -3.79 13.38
CA GLN A 329 -26.66 -4.50 14.65
C GLN A 329 -25.58 -5.59 14.75
N GLY A 330 -25.18 -6.16 13.62
CA GLY A 330 -24.06 -7.10 13.53
C GLY A 330 -22.74 -6.42 13.18
N ASN A 331 -22.02 -7.04 12.25
CA ASN A 331 -20.72 -6.60 11.77
C ASN A 331 -20.83 -5.91 10.42
N VAL A 332 -19.86 -5.03 10.12
CA VAL A 332 -19.56 -4.61 8.76
C VAL A 332 -18.36 -5.42 8.29
N ILE A 333 -18.51 -6.15 7.19
CA ILE A 333 -17.50 -7.07 6.66
C ILE A 333 -17.11 -6.60 5.26
N ILE A 334 -15.86 -6.21 5.08
CA ILE A 334 -15.27 -5.88 3.77
C ILE A 334 -14.41 -7.07 3.36
N THR A 335 -14.77 -7.72 2.26
CA THR A 335 -14.07 -8.93 1.80
C THR A 335 -12.67 -8.61 1.24
N PRO A 336 -11.80 -9.62 1.04
CA PRO A 336 -10.47 -9.40 0.47
C PRO A 336 -10.50 -8.91 -0.99
N ASN A 337 -11.62 -9.13 -1.70
CA ASN A 337 -11.76 -8.72 -3.11
C ASN A 337 -11.88 -7.21 -3.29
N VAL A 338 -12.32 -6.47 -2.28
CA VAL A 338 -12.59 -5.03 -2.40
C VAL A 338 -11.28 -4.25 -2.28
N GLY A 339 -10.61 -3.87 -3.36
CA GLY A 339 -9.40 -3.07 -3.26
C GLY A 339 -8.70 -2.87 -4.59
N TYR A 340 -7.58 -2.14 -4.55
CA TYR A 340 -6.73 -1.92 -5.71
C TYR A 340 -5.62 -2.96 -5.80
N PRO A 341 -5.47 -3.63 -6.96
CA PRO A 341 -4.27 -4.39 -7.28
C PRO A 341 -3.04 -3.48 -7.41
N ASP A 342 -3.22 -2.23 -7.87
CA ASP A 342 -2.17 -1.22 -7.90
C ASP A 342 -2.01 -0.57 -6.51
N LEU A 343 -0.93 -0.95 -5.82
CA LEU A 343 -0.60 -0.46 -4.48
C LEU A 343 -0.25 1.04 -4.45
N ASN A 344 0.11 1.62 -5.60
CA ASN A 344 0.42 3.04 -5.74
C ASN A 344 -0.83 3.92 -5.89
N THR A 345 -2.03 3.33 -5.94
CA THR A 345 -3.28 4.11 -5.99
C THR A 345 -3.32 5.12 -4.83
N SER A 346 -3.43 6.41 -5.17
CA SER A 346 -3.37 7.48 -4.18
C SER A 346 -4.69 7.55 -3.39
N PRO A 347 -4.66 7.51 -2.04
CA PRO A 347 -5.84 7.76 -1.22
C PRO A 347 -6.31 9.22 -1.25
N THR A 348 -5.51 10.14 -1.77
CA THR A 348 -5.88 11.56 -1.94
C THR A 348 -6.62 11.84 -3.24
N ASP A 349 -6.72 10.89 -4.16
CA ASP A 349 -7.58 11.05 -5.35
C ASP A 349 -9.05 10.94 -4.91
N PRO A 350 -9.91 11.94 -5.20
CA PRO A 350 -11.32 11.94 -4.78
C PRO A 350 -12.15 10.79 -5.35
N ASN A 351 -11.69 10.08 -6.39
CA ASN A 351 -12.36 8.91 -6.96
C ASN A 351 -11.72 7.57 -6.54
N SER A 352 -10.69 7.60 -5.70
CA SER A 352 -10.05 6.38 -5.19
C SER A 352 -10.82 5.64 -4.08
N PRO A 353 -11.72 6.25 -3.28
CA PRO A 353 -12.47 5.47 -2.32
C PRO A 353 -13.45 4.51 -3.01
N LEU A 354 -13.34 3.22 -2.68
CA LEU A 354 -14.27 2.18 -3.18
C LEU A 354 -15.57 2.12 -2.37
N ILE A 355 -15.50 2.59 -1.11
CA ILE A 355 -16.59 2.62 -0.16
C ILE A 355 -16.62 3.99 0.51
N GLU A 356 -17.76 4.65 0.46
CA GLU A 356 -17.99 5.98 1.04
C GLU A 356 -19.24 6.00 1.91
N GLY A 357 -19.19 6.68 3.06
CA GLY A 357 -20.37 6.91 3.90
C GLY A 357 -20.10 6.88 5.40
N VAL A 358 -21.17 6.75 6.18
CA VAL A 358 -21.12 6.57 7.63
C VAL A 358 -21.51 5.13 7.96
N PHE A 359 -20.58 4.38 8.56
CA PHE A 359 -20.76 2.99 8.93
C PHE A 359 -20.69 2.86 10.44
N VAL A 360 -21.80 2.48 11.07
CA VAL A 360 -21.90 2.23 12.50
C VAL A 360 -22.26 0.76 12.71
N ALA A 361 -21.42 0.03 13.42
CA ALA A 361 -21.61 -1.37 13.75
C ALA A 361 -21.56 -1.57 15.27
N ASP A 362 -22.57 -2.24 15.83
CA ASP A 362 -22.55 -2.67 17.24
C ASP A 362 -21.44 -3.72 17.45
N GLY A 363 -21.27 -4.60 16.46
CA GLY A 363 -20.19 -5.57 16.39
C GLY A 363 -18.86 -4.93 15.98
N ILE A 364 -18.15 -5.61 15.10
CA ILE A 364 -16.86 -5.16 14.57
C ILE A 364 -16.99 -4.65 13.13
N ILE A 365 -16.11 -3.73 12.77
CA ILE A 365 -15.77 -3.51 11.36
C ILE A 365 -14.59 -4.43 11.04
N GLN A 366 -14.80 -5.39 10.15
CA GLN A 366 -13.82 -6.39 9.75
C GLN A 366 -13.40 -6.17 8.31
N VAL A 367 -12.11 -5.89 8.10
CA VAL A 367 -11.47 -5.98 6.78
C VAL A 367 -10.76 -7.32 6.69
N GLN A 368 -11.25 -8.18 5.80
CA GLN A 368 -10.72 -9.53 5.61
C GLN A 368 -9.48 -9.54 4.72
N SER A 369 -8.72 -10.64 4.81
CA SER A 369 -7.51 -10.92 4.03
C SER A 369 -7.55 -12.30 3.37
N TYR A 370 -6.85 -12.45 2.25
CA TYR A 370 -6.61 -13.75 1.60
C TYR A 370 -5.68 -14.69 2.39
N GLN A 371 -4.94 -14.19 3.38
CA GLN A 371 -3.96 -14.92 4.21
C GLN A 371 -2.71 -15.47 3.49
N THR A 372 -2.86 -16.03 2.28
CA THR A 372 -1.78 -16.73 1.56
C THR A 372 -1.33 -16.04 0.27
N THR A 373 -2.07 -15.03 -0.18
CA THR A 373 -1.74 -14.22 -1.34
C THR A 373 -1.78 -12.75 -0.95
N PRO A 374 -0.99 -11.89 -1.62
CA PRO A 374 -1.02 -10.46 -1.36
C PRO A 374 -2.44 -9.92 -1.45
N ASP A 375 -2.85 -9.17 -0.43
CA ASP A 375 -4.12 -8.46 -0.42
C ASP A 375 -4.11 -7.24 -1.34
N TYR A 376 -5.30 -6.79 -1.73
CA TYR A 376 -5.46 -5.53 -2.42
C TYR A 376 -5.40 -4.36 -1.44
N LYS A 377 -4.89 -3.21 -1.88
CA LYS A 377 -4.92 -1.98 -1.08
C LYS A 377 -6.36 -1.52 -0.90
N LEU A 378 -6.81 -1.34 0.35
CA LEU A 378 -8.14 -0.81 0.65
C LEU A 378 -8.08 0.71 0.75
N ILE A 379 -8.95 1.42 0.03
CA ILE A 379 -9.18 2.85 0.22
C ILE A 379 -10.68 3.06 0.45
N VAL A 380 -11.02 3.61 1.61
CA VAL A 380 -12.40 3.91 2.00
C VAL A 380 -12.50 5.33 2.53
N ALA A 381 -13.69 5.93 2.47
CA ALA A 381 -13.89 7.30 2.92
C ALA A 381 -15.13 7.49 3.80
N GLY A 382 -15.04 8.41 4.76
CA GLY A 382 -16.10 8.76 5.68
C GLY A 382 -15.84 8.33 7.13
N THR A 383 -16.88 7.85 7.80
CA THR A 383 -16.86 7.58 9.24
C THR A 383 -17.11 6.11 9.49
N PHE A 384 -16.19 5.46 10.21
CA PHE A 384 -16.24 4.03 10.50
C PHE A 384 -16.20 3.81 12.01
N VAL A 385 -17.30 3.33 12.57
CA VAL A 385 -17.48 3.09 14.02
C VAL A 385 -17.81 1.62 14.24
N GLY A 386 -16.89 0.88 14.86
CA GLY A 386 -17.15 -0.47 15.38
C GLY A 386 -17.12 -0.45 16.90
N TRP A 387 -18.27 -0.57 17.56
CA TRP A 387 -18.39 -0.45 19.02
C TRP A 387 -17.68 -1.58 19.77
N THR A 388 -17.62 -2.77 19.17
CA THR A 388 -16.82 -3.90 19.69
C THR A 388 -15.37 -3.85 19.21
N GLY A 389 -15.10 -3.20 18.07
CA GLY A 389 -13.74 -2.96 17.57
C GLY A 389 -13.65 -2.80 16.05
N ILE A 390 -12.44 -2.50 15.58
CA ILE A 390 -12.07 -2.50 14.16
C ILE A 390 -10.94 -3.51 13.99
N ASN A 391 -11.11 -4.46 13.08
CA ASN A 391 -10.15 -5.53 12.79
C ASN A 391 -9.68 -5.39 11.34
N LEU A 392 -8.41 -5.03 11.18
CA LEU A 392 -7.74 -4.82 9.90
C LEU A 392 -6.74 -5.96 9.69
N GLN A 393 -6.94 -6.78 8.68
CA GLN A 393 -6.20 -8.03 8.50
C GLN A 393 -5.40 -8.07 7.21
N ARG A 394 -5.43 -7.03 6.36
CA ARG A 394 -4.76 -7.10 5.06
C ARG A 394 -3.25 -7.11 5.21
N SER A 395 -2.60 -7.77 4.27
CA SER A 395 -1.16 -7.76 4.13
C SER A 395 -0.74 -7.92 2.68
N PHE A 396 0.32 -7.22 2.30
CA PHE A 396 0.98 -7.47 1.02
C PHE A 396 1.97 -8.63 1.09
N ALA A 397 1.97 -9.37 2.21
CA ALA A 397 2.73 -10.59 2.39
C ALA A 397 2.41 -11.58 1.28
N ASN A 398 3.45 -12.05 0.59
CA ASN A 398 3.40 -13.33 -0.10
C ASN A 398 4.08 -14.40 0.78
N GLN A 399 4.21 -15.64 0.30
CA GLN A 399 4.76 -16.75 1.08
C GLN A 399 6.13 -16.45 1.72
N ASP A 400 6.86 -15.48 1.17
CA ASP A 400 8.31 -15.44 1.20
C ASP A 400 8.91 -14.01 1.23
N ASP A 401 8.07 -12.98 1.05
CA ASP A 401 8.42 -11.55 0.96
C ASP A 401 7.24 -10.65 1.44
N ASN A 402 7.49 -9.87 2.49
CA ASN A 402 6.56 -8.85 3.01
C ASN A 402 7.08 -7.43 2.76
N SER A 403 8.03 -7.25 1.86
CA SER A 403 8.73 -5.99 1.62
C SER A 403 7.80 -4.83 1.27
N LEU A 404 6.69 -5.10 0.58
CA LEU A 404 5.72 -4.06 0.19
C LEU A 404 5.03 -3.40 1.38
N ASN A 405 4.87 -4.11 2.51
CA ASN A 405 4.36 -3.51 3.74
C ASN A 405 5.28 -2.40 4.27
N ASN A 406 6.56 -2.35 3.85
CA ASN A 406 7.52 -1.33 4.31
C ASN A 406 7.21 0.09 3.83
N ILE A 407 6.43 0.22 2.76
CA ILE A 407 6.27 1.49 2.03
C ILE A 407 4.84 1.80 1.62
N VAL A 408 3.90 0.87 1.79
CA VAL A 408 2.48 1.10 1.47
C VAL A 408 1.61 0.66 2.65
N PRO A 409 0.65 1.48 3.11
CA PRO A 409 -0.36 1.03 4.05
C PRO A 409 -1.36 0.10 3.34
N ALA A 410 -1.72 -1.00 3.99
CA ALA A 410 -2.67 -1.97 3.44
C ALA A 410 -4.10 -1.42 3.41
N GLU A 411 -4.45 -0.60 4.40
CA GLU A 411 -5.71 0.11 4.48
C GLU A 411 -5.51 1.62 4.65
N SER A 412 -6.27 2.41 3.89
CA SER A 412 -6.31 3.87 3.95
C SER A 412 -7.75 4.35 4.17
N PHE A 413 -7.94 5.21 5.18
CA PHE A 413 -9.21 5.81 5.53
C PHE A 413 -9.18 7.31 5.27
N VAL A 414 -10.04 7.80 4.40
CA VAL A 414 -10.10 9.22 4.01
C VAL A 414 -11.28 9.89 4.71
N PHE A 415 -11.02 10.98 5.43
CA PHE A 415 -12.09 11.70 6.09
C PHE A 415 -12.98 12.43 5.09
N ARG A 416 -14.30 12.46 5.36
CA ARG A 416 -15.30 13.18 4.55
C ARG A 416 -16.06 14.17 5.43
N PRO A 417 -15.53 15.40 5.63
CA PRO A 417 -16.17 16.39 6.50
C PRO A 417 -17.54 16.83 5.99
N ASP A 418 -17.77 16.78 4.68
CA ASP A 418 -19.07 17.06 4.07
C ASP A 418 -20.17 16.13 4.60
N LEU A 419 -19.87 14.85 4.88
CA LEU A 419 -20.84 13.93 5.49
C LEU A 419 -21.24 14.34 6.92
N LEU A 420 -20.31 14.93 7.68
CA LEU A 420 -20.61 15.48 9.01
C LEU A 420 -21.52 16.71 8.92
N VAL A 421 -21.24 17.62 7.98
CA VAL A 421 -22.07 18.81 7.73
C VAL A 421 -23.48 18.39 7.27
N ASN A 422 -23.54 17.45 6.33
CA ASN A 422 -24.76 16.95 5.71
C ASN A 422 -25.54 15.95 6.55
N THR A 423 -25.03 15.57 7.72
CA THR A 423 -25.71 14.63 8.63
C THR A 423 -27.16 15.09 8.88
N PRO A 424 -28.17 14.25 8.60
CA PRO A 424 -29.57 14.61 8.80
C PRO A 424 -29.87 15.00 10.24
N THR A 425 -30.73 16.01 10.44
CA THR A 425 -31.08 16.52 11.78
C THR A 425 -31.62 15.43 12.70
N VAL A 426 -32.33 14.43 12.15
CA VAL A 426 -32.84 13.28 12.92
C VAL A 426 -31.72 12.41 13.50
N MET A 427 -30.52 12.41 12.93
CA MET A 427 -29.36 11.70 13.50
C MET A 427 -28.65 12.53 14.57
N LYS A 428 -28.58 13.86 14.41
CA LYS A 428 -27.88 14.75 15.34
C LYS A 428 -28.38 14.63 16.77
N ALA A 429 -27.48 14.37 17.71
CA ALA A 429 -27.77 14.32 19.14
C ALA A 429 -26.93 15.37 19.88
N ALA A 430 -27.55 16.03 20.87
CA ALA A 430 -26.85 16.95 21.75
C ALA A 430 -26.47 16.22 23.04
N HIS A 431 -25.17 16.16 23.31
CA HIS A 431 -24.63 15.58 24.54
C HIS A 431 -24.22 16.70 25.47
N PHE A 432 -24.92 16.83 26.59
CA PHE A 432 -24.62 17.83 27.61
C PHE A 432 -23.81 17.18 28.72
N ASN A 433 -22.58 17.65 28.91
CA ASN A 433 -21.77 17.29 30.06
C ASN A 433 -21.84 18.43 31.08
N ILE A 434 -22.58 18.24 32.18
CA ILE A 434 -22.52 19.14 33.33
C ILE A 434 -21.24 18.81 34.10
N ARG A 435 -20.36 19.81 34.26
CA ARG A 435 -19.20 19.73 35.15
C ARG A 435 -19.39 20.78 36.23
N GLU A 436 -19.40 20.35 37.49
CA GLU A 436 -19.22 21.24 38.62
C GLU A 436 -17.72 21.58 38.69
N ILE A 437 -17.38 22.88 38.68
CA ILE A 437 -16.00 23.39 38.78
C ILE A 437 -15.72 23.79 40.21
#